data_AF-A0A835JJE5-F1
#
_entry.id   AF-A0A835JJE5-F1
#
_cell.length_a   1.000
_cell.length_b   1.000
_cell.length_c   1.000
_cell.angle_alpha   90.00
_cell.angle_beta   90.00
_cell.angle_gamma   90.00
#
_symmetry.space_group_name_H-M   'P 1'
#
loop_
_entity.id
_entity.type
_entity.pdbx_description
1 polymer ?
#
loop_
_entity_poly.entity_id
_entity_poly.type
_entity_poly.pdbx_seq_one_letter_code
_entity_poly.pdbx_strand_id
1 'polypeptide(L)'
;MSESSLLYQILLPAMELGSIWVVVLAAIFGGLGVGKWILKKVNWWLYEAQLGEKQYSLPPGDLGWPFIGNMWSFLRAFKSSDPDSFMRSFINKYGHTGIYKAFMFGNPSVFVTTPEACRRVLCDDDAFKPGWPISTVKLVGRKSFVSISYEEHKRLRRLTSAPVNGHEALSAYIPYIEENVIAMLGKWTTMGKIEFLTQMRKLTFRIIMYIFLSSESEGVMEALEKDYTTLNYGIRAMAINLPGFAYYEAFKARKRLVATFQSIVDERRNLRKNGALNAKKKDMMDSLLSVEDENGRKLTDEEIIDVVLMYLNAGHESSGHITTWATIFLQEHPEFLQKAKEEQEQIVKRRPPTQKGLSLKEVREMDYLSKVIDETLRLITFSLTVFREAKTDFSINGYTIPKGWRVLVWFRTVHLDPEIYPNPKEFNPSRWDNYTPKAGTFLPFGAGSRLCPGNDLAKLEISIFLHYFLLDYRFALCYYLFMNDPTLCSPTSITLYIFSDVTGSNVKILNVFGCSSLIQDQKTTAWQESRRFHPHLYKKQENASLDGDVITPSPTGVVKIK
;
A
#
# COMPACT_ATOMS: atom_id res chain seq x y z
N MET A 1 3.79 35.81 75.33
CA MET A 1 4.00 34.67 74.41
C MET A 1 4.86 35.16 73.27
N SER A 2 6.08 34.64 73.13
CA SER A 2 7.03 35.07 72.10
C SER A 2 6.59 34.65 70.71
N GLU A 3 6.89 35.45 69.69
CA GLU A 3 6.59 35.19 68.27
C GLU A 3 7.10 33.81 67.79
N SER A 4 8.12 33.26 68.46
CA SER A 4 8.64 31.91 68.23
C SER A 4 7.63 30.78 68.50
N SER A 5 6.68 30.98 69.42
CA SER A 5 5.65 29.99 69.77
C SER A 5 4.55 29.87 68.70
N LEU A 6 4.25 30.97 68.00
CA LEU A 6 3.21 30.99 66.96
C LEU A 6 3.72 30.35 65.66
N LEU A 7 4.97 30.61 65.31
CA LEU A 7 5.65 29.98 64.17
C LEU A 7 5.71 28.46 64.32
N TYR A 8 5.99 27.94 65.51
CA TYR A 8 6.00 26.50 65.77
C TYR A 8 4.62 25.86 65.63
N GLN A 9 3.55 26.52 66.09
CA GLN A 9 2.16 26.02 65.96
C GLN A 9 1.64 26.02 64.52
N ILE A 10 2.19 26.86 63.63
CA ILE A 10 1.81 26.90 62.21
C ILE A 10 2.67 25.97 61.36
N LEU A 11 3.97 25.85 61.68
CA LEU A 11 4.91 25.02 60.92
C LEU A 11 4.73 23.52 61.16
N LEU A 12 4.39 23.09 62.39
CA LEU A 12 4.18 21.67 62.72
C LEU A 12 3.04 21.03 61.88
N PRO A 13 1.82 21.59 61.83
CA PRO A 13 0.74 21.05 60.99
C PRO A 13 1.08 21.10 59.50
N ALA A 14 1.77 22.15 59.04
CA ALA A 14 2.19 22.27 57.63
C ALA A 14 3.24 21.21 57.23
N MET A 15 4.16 20.87 58.13
CA MET A 15 5.12 19.78 57.94
C MET A 15 4.45 18.40 57.97
N GLU A 16 3.47 18.18 58.87
CA GLU A 16 2.68 16.94 58.88
C GLU A 16 1.81 16.79 57.62
N LEU A 17 1.14 17.85 57.18
CA LEU A 17 0.41 17.89 55.91
C LEU A 17 1.34 17.57 54.72
N GLY A 18 2.54 18.14 54.68
CA GLY A 18 3.56 17.82 53.67
C GLY A 18 3.95 16.34 53.67
N SER A 19 4.12 15.74 54.86
CA SER A 19 4.44 14.31 55.00
C SER A 19 3.31 13.38 54.52
N ILE A 20 2.04 13.75 54.77
CA ILE A 20 0.86 13.02 54.29
C ILE A 20 0.80 13.03 52.77
N TRP A 21 1.02 14.19 52.13
CA TRP A 21 1.04 14.29 50.67
C TRP A 21 2.16 13.46 50.04
N VAL A 22 3.33 13.37 50.66
CA VAL A 22 4.42 12.49 50.20
C VAL A 22 4.02 11.03 50.25
N VAL A 23 3.37 10.57 51.33
CA VAL A 23 2.88 9.19 51.46
C VAL A 23 1.76 8.90 50.44
N VAL A 24 0.84 9.85 50.24
CA VAL A 24 -0.24 9.73 49.25
C VAL A 24 0.33 9.64 47.82
N LEU A 25 1.29 10.51 47.47
CA LEU A 25 1.95 10.47 46.17
C LEU A 25 2.72 9.16 45.99
N ALA A 26 3.47 8.71 46.99
CA ALA A 26 4.19 7.43 46.94
C ALA A 26 3.23 6.25 46.76
N ALA A 27 2.09 6.24 47.45
CA ALA A 27 1.05 5.22 47.28
C ALA A 27 0.42 5.26 45.88
N ILE A 28 0.15 6.44 45.33
CA ILE A 28 -0.36 6.61 43.96
C ILE A 28 0.66 6.11 42.95
N PHE A 29 1.93 6.52 43.03
CA PHE A 29 2.98 6.06 42.12
C PHE A 29 3.25 4.56 42.26
N GLY A 30 3.22 4.03 43.49
CA GLY A 30 3.31 2.60 43.75
C GLY A 30 2.14 1.83 43.13
N GLY A 31 0.91 2.30 43.33
CA GLY A 31 -0.29 1.73 42.73
C GLY A 31 -0.28 1.77 41.20
N LEU A 32 0.14 2.88 40.60
CA LEU A 32 0.33 3.02 39.15
C LEU A 32 1.43 2.07 38.63
N GLY A 33 2.51 1.88 39.40
CA GLY A 33 3.58 0.94 39.10
C GLY A 33 3.10 -0.51 39.08
N VAL A 34 2.38 -0.93 40.13
CA VAL A 34 1.77 -2.27 40.23
C VAL A 34 0.73 -2.47 39.13
N GLY A 35 -0.15 -1.50 38.90
CA GLY A 35 -1.14 -1.55 37.81
C GLY A 35 -0.50 -1.73 36.45
N LYS A 36 0.57 -0.98 36.15
CA LYS A 36 1.34 -1.12 34.91
C LYS A 36 2.03 -2.48 34.80
N TRP A 37 2.54 -3.02 35.91
CA TRP A 37 3.13 -4.36 35.94
C TRP A 37 2.10 -5.46 35.65
N ILE A 38 0.94 -5.41 36.31
CA ILE A 38 -0.19 -6.34 36.06
C ILE A 38 -0.60 -6.26 34.60
N LEU A 39 -0.84 -5.06 34.07
CA LEU A 39 -1.26 -4.87 32.68
C LEU A 39 -0.26 -5.49 31.69
N LYS A 40 1.05 -5.35 31.92
CA LYS A 40 2.07 -5.99 31.07
C LYS A 40 2.05 -7.52 31.14
N LYS A 41 1.61 -8.11 32.25
CA LYS A 41 1.54 -9.57 32.45
C LYS A 41 0.27 -10.20 31.89
N VAL A 42 -0.79 -9.43 31.64
CA VAL A 42 -2.07 -9.95 31.09
C VAL A 42 -1.86 -10.74 29.80
N ASN A 43 -1.15 -10.20 28.81
CA ASN A 43 -0.92 -10.91 27.55
C ASN A 43 -0.08 -12.19 27.76
N TRP A 44 0.85 -12.19 28.70
CA TRP A 44 1.61 -13.39 29.04
C TRP A 44 0.70 -14.47 29.64
N TRP A 45 -0.18 -14.13 30.59
CA TRP A 45 -1.15 -15.09 31.16
C TRP A 45 -2.12 -15.65 30.13
N LEU A 46 -2.58 -14.80 29.21
CA LEU A 46 -3.57 -15.19 28.20
C LEU A 46 -2.98 -16.05 27.09
N TYR A 47 -1.73 -15.81 26.68
CA TYR A 47 -1.18 -16.42 25.46
C TYR A 47 0.08 -17.26 25.65
N GLU A 48 0.92 -16.95 26.63
CA GLU A 48 2.20 -17.65 26.82
C GLU A 48 2.13 -18.70 27.93
N ALA A 49 1.53 -18.37 29.08
CA ALA A 49 1.43 -19.30 30.21
C ALA A 49 0.66 -20.58 29.84
N GLN A 50 -0.32 -20.48 28.94
CA GLN A 50 -1.11 -21.59 28.43
C GLN A 50 -0.30 -22.57 27.55
N LEU A 51 0.91 -22.19 27.12
CA LEU A 51 1.76 -23.01 26.25
C LEU A 51 2.64 -24.01 27.01
N GLY A 52 2.65 -23.99 28.35
CA GLY A 52 3.48 -24.87 29.16
C GLY A 52 4.97 -24.67 28.89
N GLU A 53 5.72 -25.76 28.67
CA GLU A 53 7.17 -25.69 28.38
C GLU A 53 7.50 -25.02 27.04
N LYS A 54 6.56 -25.00 26.10
CA LYS A 54 6.79 -24.40 24.77
C LYS A 54 7.10 -22.90 24.86
N GLN A 55 6.66 -22.22 25.93
CA GLN A 55 6.93 -20.80 26.15
C GLN A 55 8.43 -20.46 26.15
N TYR A 56 9.29 -21.40 26.55
CA TYR A 56 10.75 -21.22 26.60
C TYR A 56 11.41 -21.30 25.22
N SER A 57 10.70 -21.84 24.23
CA SER A 57 11.14 -21.92 22.83
C SER A 57 10.53 -20.82 21.94
N LEU A 58 9.75 -19.89 22.51
CA LEU A 58 9.17 -18.80 21.73
C LEU A 58 10.25 -17.83 21.22
N PRO A 59 10.04 -17.21 20.04
CA PRO A 59 10.88 -16.12 19.58
C PRO A 59 11.01 -15.01 20.63
N PRO A 60 12.14 -14.28 20.68
CA PRO A 60 12.27 -13.14 21.57
C PRO A 60 11.31 -12.02 21.15
N GLY A 61 10.83 -11.24 22.10
CA GLY A 61 9.80 -10.24 21.82
C GLY A 61 8.92 -9.94 23.03
N ASP A 62 7.96 -9.04 22.83
CA ASP A 62 7.01 -8.64 23.87
C ASP A 62 5.63 -8.45 23.24
N LEU A 63 4.62 -9.02 23.89
CA LEU A 63 3.22 -8.95 23.44
C LEU A 63 2.59 -7.56 23.70
N GLY A 64 3.32 -6.57 24.19
CA GLY A 64 2.86 -5.20 24.32
C GLY A 64 1.72 -5.01 25.33
N TRP A 65 0.94 -3.95 25.11
CA TRP A 65 -0.21 -3.62 25.96
C TRP A 65 -1.36 -4.63 25.79
N PRO A 66 -2.19 -4.85 26.82
CA PRO A 66 -3.38 -5.69 26.69
C PRO A 66 -4.27 -5.23 25.52
N PHE A 67 -4.81 -6.19 24.77
CA PHE A 67 -5.72 -6.01 23.63
C PHE A 67 -5.18 -5.26 22.40
N ILE A 68 -4.27 -4.30 22.58
CA ILE A 68 -3.73 -3.46 21.50
C ILE A 68 -2.31 -3.89 21.10
N GLY A 69 -1.56 -4.48 22.04
CA GLY A 69 -0.22 -4.99 21.81
C GLY A 69 0.76 -3.94 21.33
N ASN A 70 1.39 -4.21 20.19
CA ASN A 70 2.40 -3.37 19.57
C ASN A 70 1.81 -2.44 18.48
N MET A 71 0.48 -2.42 18.31
CA MET A 71 -0.18 -1.62 17.26
C MET A 71 0.11 -0.13 17.38
N TRP A 72 0.18 0.44 18.60
CA TRP A 72 0.50 1.86 18.77
C TRP A 72 1.90 2.22 18.28
N SER A 73 2.90 1.38 18.59
CA SER A 73 4.28 1.58 18.12
C SER A 73 4.37 1.42 16.61
N PHE A 74 3.66 0.43 16.05
CA PHE A 74 3.54 0.24 14.61
C PHE A 74 2.93 1.47 13.94
N LEU A 75 1.73 1.90 14.36
CA LEU A 75 1.05 3.07 13.78
C LEU A 75 1.88 4.36 13.94
N ARG A 76 2.61 4.53 15.04
CA ARG A 76 3.49 5.69 15.25
C ARG A 76 4.66 5.69 14.28
N ALA A 77 5.37 4.57 14.14
CA ALA A 77 6.48 4.44 13.20
C ALA A 77 6.02 4.66 11.76
N PHE A 78 4.91 4.04 11.37
CA PHE A 78 4.33 4.16 10.03
C PHE A 78 3.59 5.49 9.79
N LYS A 79 3.44 6.37 10.78
CA LYS A 79 3.03 7.78 10.58
C LYS A 79 4.21 8.75 10.58
N SER A 80 5.39 8.29 11.00
CA SER A 80 6.62 9.09 11.00
C SER A 80 7.35 9.00 9.66
N SER A 81 8.44 9.75 9.48
CA SER A 81 9.33 9.65 8.32
C SER A 81 10.22 8.40 8.33
N ASP A 82 10.25 7.61 9.40
CA ASP A 82 11.07 6.40 9.54
C ASP A 82 10.21 5.17 9.93
N PRO A 83 9.45 4.58 8.99
CA PRO A 83 8.65 3.38 9.25
C PRO A 83 9.51 2.18 9.71
N ASP A 84 10.78 2.14 9.30
CA ASP A 84 11.71 1.06 9.65
C ASP A 84 12.10 1.08 11.13
N SER A 85 11.87 2.21 11.83
CA SER A 85 12.07 2.34 13.27
C SER A 85 11.29 1.30 14.07
N PHE A 86 10.15 0.82 13.55
CA PHE A 86 9.36 -0.23 14.19
C PHE A 86 10.17 -1.51 14.33
N MET A 87 10.64 -2.10 13.23
CA MET A 87 11.43 -3.34 13.28
C MET A 87 12.82 -3.11 13.89
N ARG A 88 13.42 -1.93 13.67
CA ARG A 88 14.69 -1.56 14.32
C ARG A 88 14.57 -1.59 15.85
N SER A 89 13.42 -1.22 16.41
CA SER A 89 13.19 -1.31 17.86
C SER A 89 13.20 -2.75 18.40
N PHE A 90 12.72 -3.72 17.62
CA PHE A 90 12.80 -5.14 17.97
C PHE A 90 14.25 -5.63 17.87
N ILE A 91 14.95 -5.30 16.78
CA ILE A 91 16.36 -5.67 16.59
C ILE A 91 17.24 -5.12 17.73
N ASN A 92 17.08 -3.84 18.08
CA ASN A 92 17.86 -3.21 19.13
C ASN A 92 17.59 -3.82 20.53
N LYS A 93 16.35 -4.25 20.79
CA LYS A 93 15.95 -4.77 22.11
C LYS A 93 16.20 -6.28 22.27
N TYR A 94 16.08 -7.04 21.18
CA TYR A 94 16.05 -8.50 21.22
C TYR A 94 17.18 -9.15 20.40
N GLY A 95 18.04 -8.35 19.77
CA GLY A 95 19.11 -8.81 18.89
C GLY A 95 18.64 -9.11 17.47
N HIS A 96 19.59 -9.36 16.57
CA HIS A 96 19.35 -9.64 15.16
C HIS A 96 19.02 -11.13 14.91
N THR A 97 17.92 -11.62 15.50
CA THR A 97 17.50 -13.02 15.39
C THR A 97 16.71 -13.32 14.10
N GLY A 98 16.16 -12.29 13.46
CA GLY A 98 15.35 -12.45 12.25
C GLY A 98 13.95 -13.02 12.48
N ILE A 99 13.56 -13.22 13.74
CA ILE A 99 12.27 -13.75 14.16
C ILE A 99 11.90 -13.17 15.54
N TYR A 100 10.68 -12.64 15.66
CA TYR A 100 10.26 -11.91 16.86
C TYR A 100 8.80 -12.15 17.19
N LYS A 101 8.44 -12.28 18.48
CA LYS A 101 7.04 -12.34 18.91
C LYS A 101 6.48 -10.95 19.24
N ALA A 102 5.20 -10.77 18.97
CA ALA A 102 4.44 -9.55 19.24
C ALA A 102 2.95 -9.85 19.35
N PHE A 103 2.18 -8.90 19.85
CA PHE A 103 0.73 -8.93 19.71
C PHE A 103 0.30 -7.85 18.72
N MET A 104 -0.28 -8.25 17.60
CA MET A 104 -0.66 -7.34 16.53
C MET A 104 -1.94 -7.81 15.86
N PHE A 105 -2.72 -6.86 15.35
CA PHE A 105 -3.97 -7.12 14.64
C PHE A 105 -4.92 -8.05 15.44
N GLY A 106 -4.95 -7.89 16.76
CA GLY A 106 -5.81 -8.65 17.67
C GLY A 106 -5.37 -10.08 17.97
N ASN A 107 -4.15 -10.48 17.58
CA ASN A 107 -3.68 -11.86 17.74
C ASN A 107 -2.21 -11.91 18.21
N PRO A 108 -1.82 -12.94 18.98
CA PRO A 108 -0.41 -13.26 19.17
C PRO A 108 0.21 -13.65 17.83
N SER A 109 1.38 -13.07 17.56
CA SER A 109 1.96 -12.96 16.23
C SER A 109 3.48 -13.18 16.29
N VAL A 110 4.03 -13.77 15.23
CA VAL A 110 5.48 -13.89 15.01
C VAL A 110 5.85 -13.19 13.71
N PHE A 111 6.79 -12.26 13.76
CA PHE A 111 7.43 -11.73 12.56
C PHE A 111 8.51 -12.68 12.09
N VAL A 112 8.57 -12.93 10.78
CA VAL A 112 9.74 -13.53 10.15
C VAL A 112 10.32 -12.51 9.16
N THR A 113 11.61 -12.21 9.29
CA THR A 113 12.23 -11.09 8.57
C THR A 113 13.47 -11.48 7.78
N THR A 114 13.86 -12.76 7.79
CA THR A 114 14.99 -13.27 6.98
C THR A 114 14.49 -13.92 5.70
N PRO A 115 15.26 -13.87 4.59
CA PRO A 115 14.88 -14.50 3.32
C PRO A 115 14.44 -15.96 3.46
N GLU A 116 15.23 -16.75 4.20
CA GLU A 116 14.97 -18.17 4.38
C GLU A 116 13.71 -18.42 5.21
N ALA A 117 13.50 -17.65 6.28
CA ALA A 117 12.31 -17.82 7.09
C ALA A 117 11.04 -17.39 6.36
N CYS A 118 11.10 -16.28 5.63
CA CYS A 118 10.03 -15.85 4.75
C CYS A 118 9.68 -16.94 3.73
N ARG A 119 10.69 -17.50 3.05
CA ARG A 119 10.50 -18.57 2.06
C ARG A 119 9.85 -19.81 2.66
N ARG A 120 10.36 -20.31 3.80
CA ARG A 120 9.80 -21.48 4.48
C ARG A 120 8.33 -21.29 4.84
N VAL A 121 7.95 -20.15 5.40
CA VAL A 121 6.56 -19.86 5.77
C VAL A 121 5.65 -19.70 4.55
N LEU A 122 6.16 -19.13 3.45
CA LEU A 122 5.37 -18.92 2.23
C LEU A 122 5.16 -20.18 1.39
N CYS A 123 6.11 -21.11 1.44
CA CYS A 123 6.13 -22.31 0.61
C CYS A 123 5.58 -23.56 1.31
N ASP A 124 5.32 -23.51 2.62
CA ASP A 124 4.81 -24.64 3.40
C ASP A 124 3.30 -24.49 3.66
N ASP A 125 2.49 -24.89 2.67
CA ASP A 125 1.03 -24.90 2.78
C ASP A 125 0.49 -25.98 3.72
N ASP A 126 1.32 -26.92 4.19
CA ASP A 126 0.96 -27.98 5.14
C ASP A 126 1.05 -27.49 6.60
N ALA A 127 2.05 -26.66 6.90
CA ALA A 127 2.21 -26.00 8.18
C ALA A 127 1.40 -24.71 8.30
N PHE A 128 1.15 -23.99 7.20
CA PHE A 128 0.54 -22.65 7.22
C PHE A 128 -0.72 -22.52 6.37
N LYS A 129 -1.66 -21.68 6.82
CA LYS A 129 -2.84 -21.26 6.05
C LYS A 129 -2.94 -19.73 6.03
N PRO A 130 -3.80 -19.11 5.19
CA PRO A 130 -4.03 -17.67 5.25
C PRO A 130 -4.43 -17.20 6.64
N GLY A 131 -3.85 -16.09 7.09
CA GLY A 131 -4.06 -15.57 8.44
C GLY A 131 -4.46 -14.10 8.51
N TRP A 132 -5.12 -13.59 7.47
CA TRP A 132 -5.45 -12.17 7.36
C TRP A 132 -6.33 -11.66 8.51
N PRO A 133 -6.22 -10.37 8.89
CA PRO A 133 -7.09 -9.77 9.89
C PRO A 133 -8.58 -9.97 9.58
N ILE A 134 -9.40 -10.07 10.63
CA ILE A 134 -10.84 -10.28 10.51
C ILE A 134 -11.51 -9.19 9.66
N SER A 135 -11.03 -7.94 9.77
CA SER A 135 -11.53 -6.84 8.96
C SER A 135 -11.34 -7.09 7.47
N THR A 136 -10.13 -7.49 7.06
CA THR A 136 -9.81 -7.85 5.68
C THR A 136 -10.66 -9.02 5.20
N VAL A 137 -10.76 -10.11 5.97
CA VAL A 137 -11.55 -11.29 5.58
C VAL A 137 -13.03 -10.95 5.39
N LYS A 138 -13.62 -10.14 6.27
CA LYS A 138 -15.02 -9.75 6.17
C LYS A 138 -15.29 -8.74 5.05
N LEU A 139 -14.34 -7.83 4.77
CA LEU A 139 -14.53 -6.76 3.78
C LEU A 139 -14.19 -7.19 2.36
N VAL A 140 -13.17 -8.03 2.18
CA VAL A 140 -12.80 -8.59 0.87
C VAL A 140 -13.70 -9.77 0.52
N GLY A 141 -14.02 -10.63 1.50
CA GLY A 141 -14.94 -11.75 1.32
C GLY A 141 -14.34 -13.08 1.75
N ARG A 142 -15.17 -13.94 2.33
CA ARG A 142 -14.74 -15.23 2.90
C ARG A 142 -14.46 -16.28 1.83
N LYS A 143 -15.03 -16.11 0.63
CA LYS A 143 -14.81 -16.98 -0.53
C LYS A 143 -13.70 -16.48 -1.46
N SER A 144 -13.03 -15.38 -1.10
CA SER A 144 -11.88 -14.85 -1.84
C SER A 144 -10.56 -15.54 -1.46
N PHE A 145 -9.51 -15.30 -2.24
CA PHE A 145 -8.18 -15.90 -2.01
C PHE A 145 -7.55 -15.54 -0.66
N VAL A 146 -8.06 -14.54 0.06
CA VAL A 146 -7.54 -14.16 1.39
C VAL A 146 -7.95 -15.12 2.51
N SER A 147 -8.98 -15.95 2.31
CA SER A 147 -9.54 -16.78 3.38
C SER A 147 -9.74 -18.26 3.03
N ILE A 148 -9.87 -18.59 1.74
CA ILE A 148 -10.16 -19.96 1.29
C ILE A 148 -9.03 -20.95 1.58
N SER A 149 -9.41 -22.22 1.69
CA SER A 149 -8.50 -23.36 1.89
C SER A 149 -7.51 -23.52 0.73
N TYR A 150 -6.47 -24.35 0.93
CA TYR A 150 -5.48 -24.61 -0.13
C TYR A 150 -6.13 -25.24 -1.37
N GLU A 151 -7.02 -26.23 -1.20
CA GLU A 151 -7.68 -26.89 -2.34
C GLU A 151 -8.62 -25.94 -3.09
N GLU A 152 -9.45 -25.17 -2.37
CA GLU A 152 -10.31 -24.16 -3.00
C GLU A 152 -9.47 -23.07 -3.69
N HIS A 153 -8.37 -22.65 -3.08
CA HIS A 153 -7.43 -21.70 -3.68
C HIS A 153 -6.83 -22.26 -4.97
N LYS A 154 -6.30 -23.49 -4.95
CA LYS A 154 -5.72 -24.14 -6.12
C LYS A 154 -6.74 -24.25 -7.25
N ARG A 155 -7.98 -24.62 -6.94
CA ARG A 155 -9.10 -24.67 -7.89
C ARG A 155 -9.37 -23.29 -8.49
N LEU A 156 -9.70 -22.29 -7.68
CA LEU A 156 -10.02 -20.95 -8.17
C LEU A 156 -8.86 -20.31 -8.94
N ARG A 157 -7.62 -20.51 -8.47
CA ARG A 157 -6.42 -19.95 -9.09
C ARG A 157 -6.19 -20.48 -10.49
N ARG A 158 -6.42 -21.77 -10.74
CA ARG A 158 -6.33 -22.35 -12.09
C ARG A 158 -7.27 -21.63 -13.07
N LEU A 159 -8.44 -21.21 -12.59
CA LEU A 159 -9.48 -20.58 -13.40
C LEU A 159 -9.21 -19.09 -13.66
N THR A 160 -8.63 -18.40 -12.68
CA THR A 160 -8.48 -16.94 -12.72
C THR A 160 -7.09 -16.46 -13.11
N SER A 161 -6.06 -17.32 -13.08
CA SER A 161 -4.70 -16.89 -13.43
C SER A 161 -4.49 -16.75 -14.92
N ALA A 162 -4.99 -17.67 -15.74
CA ALA A 162 -4.78 -17.67 -17.19
C ALA A 162 -5.44 -16.51 -17.95
N PRO A 163 -6.59 -15.95 -17.50
CA PRO A 163 -7.12 -14.74 -18.14
C PRO A 163 -6.48 -13.45 -17.62
N VAL A 164 -5.78 -13.47 -16.46
CA VAL A 164 -5.10 -12.28 -15.92
C VAL A 164 -3.62 -12.26 -16.33
N ASN A 165 -3.06 -13.43 -16.64
CA ASN A 165 -1.66 -13.63 -16.94
C ASN A 165 -1.51 -14.65 -18.08
N GLY A 166 -0.41 -14.63 -18.81
CA GLY A 166 -0.15 -15.48 -19.95
C GLY A 166 -0.04 -14.68 -21.24
N HIS A 167 0.69 -15.24 -22.21
CA HIS A 167 1.07 -14.52 -23.42
C HIS A 167 -0.15 -14.02 -24.21
N GLU A 168 -1.17 -14.86 -24.36
CA GLU A 168 -2.39 -14.55 -25.12
C GLU A 168 -3.21 -13.44 -24.46
N ALA A 169 -3.49 -13.58 -23.15
CA ALA A 169 -4.25 -12.59 -22.38
C ALA A 169 -3.54 -11.23 -22.36
N LEU A 170 -2.25 -11.21 -22.00
CA LEU A 170 -1.46 -9.98 -21.95
C LEU A 170 -1.40 -9.30 -23.32
N SER A 171 -1.19 -10.05 -24.41
CA SER A 171 -1.18 -9.48 -25.76
C SER A 171 -2.53 -8.88 -26.14
N ALA A 172 -3.64 -9.49 -25.74
CA ALA A 172 -4.99 -8.99 -26.01
C ALA A 172 -5.31 -7.70 -25.23
N TYR A 173 -4.69 -7.48 -24.07
CA TYR A 173 -4.94 -6.29 -23.23
C TYR A 173 -4.11 -5.08 -23.63
N ILE A 174 -2.95 -5.25 -24.28
CA ILE A 174 -2.07 -4.15 -24.66
C ILE A 174 -2.80 -3.01 -25.38
N PRO A 175 -3.59 -3.25 -26.45
CA PRO A 175 -4.26 -2.16 -27.16
C PRO A 175 -5.19 -1.34 -26.26
N TYR A 176 -5.92 -2.00 -25.36
CA TYR A 176 -6.85 -1.33 -24.44
C TYR A 176 -6.11 -0.52 -23.38
N ILE A 177 -5.04 -1.09 -22.80
CA ILE A 177 -4.21 -0.41 -21.80
C ILE A 177 -3.56 0.82 -22.44
N GLU A 178 -2.96 0.65 -23.61
CA GLU A 178 -2.32 1.71 -24.38
C GLU A 178 -3.28 2.86 -24.70
N GLU A 179 -4.47 2.55 -25.25
CA GLU A 179 -5.47 3.56 -25.58
C GLU A 179 -5.86 4.39 -24.35
N ASN A 180 -6.11 3.73 -23.21
CA ASN A 180 -6.48 4.43 -21.98
C ASN A 180 -5.33 5.23 -21.39
N VAL A 181 -4.09 4.72 -21.43
CA VAL A 181 -2.89 5.43 -21.00
C VAL A 181 -2.71 6.71 -21.82
N ILE A 182 -2.74 6.62 -23.16
CA ILE A 182 -2.57 7.76 -24.06
C ILE A 182 -3.70 8.78 -23.84
N ALA A 183 -4.95 8.32 -23.79
CA ALA A 183 -6.11 9.19 -23.59
C ALA A 183 -6.03 9.93 -22.25
N MET A 184 -5.66 9.24 -21.17
CA MET A 184 -5.58 9.86 -19.84
C MET A 184 -4.39 10.81 -19.72
N LEU A 185 -3.21 10.43 -20.20
CA LEU A 185 -2.05 11.33 -20.26
C LEU A 185 -2.38 12.59 -21.07
N GLY A 186 -3.05 12.46 -22.22
CA GLY A 186 -3.56 13.58 -23.01
C GLY A 186 -4.52 14.47 -22.21
N LYS A 187 -5.53 13.89 -21.56
CA LYS A 187 -6.52 14.60 -20.75
C LYS A 187 -5.88 15.35 -19.57
N TRP A 188 -4.90 14.76 -18.90
CA TRP A 188 -4.27 15.36 -17.72
C TRP A 188 -3.52 16.66 -18.03
N THR A 189 -3.04 16.85 -19.27
CA THR A 189 -2.39 18.10 -19.69
C THR A 189 -3.35 19.29 -19.73
N THR A 190 -4.64 19.05 -19.95
CA THR A 190 -5.66 20.11 -20.05
C THR A 190 -6.42 20.32 -18.76
N MET A 191 -6.23 19.47 -17.75
CA MET A 191 -6.93 19.53 -16.47
C MET A 191 -6.33 20.57 -15.49
N GLY A 192 -5.24 21.23 -15.86
CA GLY A 192 -4.49 22.06 -14.92
C GLY A 192 -3.85 21.19 -13.87
N LYS A 193 -4.07 21.49 -12.58
CA LYS A 193 -3.50 20.73 -11.46
C LYS A 193 -4.29 19.44 -11.22
N ILE A 194 -3.59 18.29 -11.17
CA ILE A 194 -4.20 16.98 -10.93
C ILE A 194 -3.65 16.26 -9.72
N GLU A 195 -4.49 15.56 -8.96
CA GLU A 195 -4.05 14.63 -7.91
C GLU A 195 -3.53 13.34 -8.57
N PHE A 196 -2.21 13.19 -8.75
CA PHE A 196 -1.67 12.16 -9.67
C PHE A 196 -1.98 10.74 -9.22
N LEU A 197 -1.87 10.42 -7.93
CA LEU A 197 -2.21 9.08 -7.44
C LEU A 197 -3.69 8.75 -7.67
N THR A 198 -4.60 9.70 -7.51
CA THR A 198 -6.04 9.56 -7.78
C THR A 198 -6.28 9.36 -9.26
N GLN A 199 -5.58 10.09 -10.13
CA GLN A 199 -5.70 9.86 -11.57
C GLN A 199 -5.12 8.49 -11.99
N MET A 200 -4.01 8.06 -11.41
CA MET A 200 -3.43 6.74 -11.64
C MET A 200 -4.34 5.61 -11.16
N ARG A 201 -4.98 5.80 -10.00
CA ARG A 201 -6.02 4.91 -9.46
C ARG A 201 -7.21 4.82 -10.41
N LYS A 202 -7.72 5.94 -10.91
CA LYS A 202 -8.78 5.94 -11.95
C LYS A 202 -8.41 5.15 -13.19
N LEU A 203 -7.19 5.35 -13.71
CA LEU A 203 -6.69 4.64 -14.89
C LEU A 203 -6.62 3.13 -14.64
N THR A 204 -6.00 2.71 -13.54
CA THR A 204 -5.85 1.28 -13.20
C THR A 204 -7.18 0.61 -12.84
N PHE A 205 -8.09 1.33 -12.17
CA PHE A 205 -9.45 0.86 -11.92
C PHE A 205 -10.19 0.58 -13.23
N ARG A 206 -10.08 1.49 -14.21
CA ARG A 206 -10.68 1.31 -15.53
C ARG A 206 -10.12 0.10 -16.28
N ILE A 207 -8.80 -0.10 -16.23
CA ILE A 207 -8.15 -1.26 -16.86
C ILE A 207 -8.64 -2.58 -16.25
N ILE A 208 -8.62 -2.70 -14.91
CA ILE A 208 -9.03 -3.96 -14.27
C ILE A 208 -10.54 -4.22 -14.41
N MET A 209 -11.36 -3.16 -14.42
CA MET A 209 -12.78 -3.25 -14.73
C MET A 209 -13.01 -3.78 -16.13
N TYR A 210 -12.24 -3.36 -17.13
CA TYR A 210 -12.36 -3.87 -18.49
C TYR A 210 -12.01 -5.36 -18.60
N ILE A 211 -10.95 -5.78 -17.94
CA ILE A 211 -10.54 -7.20 -17.92
C ILE A 211 -11.65 -8.07 -17.31
N PHE A 212 -12.32 -7.57 -16.27
CA PHE A 212 -13.32 -8.35 -15.54
C PHE A 212 -14.74 -8.25 -16.10
N LEU A 213 -15.13 -7.08 -16.62
CA LEU A 213 -16.51 -6.73 -16.95
C LEU A 213 -16.65 -6.12 -18.36
N SER A 214 -15.60 -6.10 -19.18
CA SER A 214 -15.58 -5.48 -20.49
C SER A 214 -15.92 -3.98 -20.45
N SER A 215 -17.12 -3.60 -20.86
CA SER A 215 -17.51 -2.19 -20.98
C SER A 215 -18.77 -1.96 -20.18
N GLU A 216 -18.61 -1.27 -19.05
CA GLU A 216 -19.70 -0.76 -18.23
C GLU A 216 -19.89 0.73 -18.48
N SER A 217 -21.05 1.28 -18.11
CA SER A 217 -21.28 2.73 -18.22
C SER A 217 -20.33 3.52 -17.30
N GLU A 218 -19.94 4.73 -17.71
CA GLU A 218 -19.09 5.62 -16.89
C GLU A 218 -19.67 5.84 -15.49
N GLY A 219 -21.00 6.00 -15.37
CA GLY A 219 -21.66 6.16 -14.07
C GLY A 219 -21.52 4.93 -13.16
N VAL A 220 -21.53 3.71 -13.70
CA VAL A 220 -21.29 2.48 -12.94
C VAL A 220 -19.83 2.41 -12.49
N MET A 221 -18.88 2.73 -13.38
CA MET A 221 -17.46 2.75 -13.04
C MET A 221 -17.16 3.75 -11.91
N GLU A 222 -17.67 4.97 -11.98
CA GLU A 222 -17.48 6.00 -10.94
C GLU A 222 -18.10 5.58 -9.59
N ALA A 223 -19.29 4.98 -9.62
CA ALA A 223 -19.95 4.49 -8.41
C ALA A 223 -19.15 3.37 -7.73
N LEU A 224 -18.66 2.40 -8.51
CA LEU A 224 -17.82 1.32 -7.99
C LEU A 224 -16.50 1.86 -7.44
N GLU A 225 -15.81 2.75 -8.16
CA GLU A 225 -14.55 3.36 -7.71
C GLU A 225 -14.70 4.05 -6.35
N LYS A 226 -15.79 4.81 -6.16
CA LYS A 226 -16.11 5.49 -4.90
C LYS A 226 -16.32 4.50 -3.75
N ASP A 227 -17.04 3.42 -4.01
CA ASP A 227 -17.28 2.38 -3.01
C ASP A 227 -16.01 1.58 -2.69
N TYR A 228 -15.14 1.28 -3.67
CA TYR A 228 -13.82 0.69 -3.43
C TYR A 228 -12.92 1.59 -2.60
N THR A 229 -12.90 2.89 -2.90
CA THR A 229 -12.15 3.86 -2.09
C THR A 229 -12.60 3.82 -0.63
N THR A 230 -13.92 3.79 -0.39
CA THR A 230 -14.49 3.66 0.97
C THR A 230 -14.15 2.31 1.61
N LEU A 231 -14.21 1.22 0.84
CA LEU A 231 -13.86 -0.12 1.29
C LEU A 231 -12.40 -0.20 1.76
N ASN A 232 -11.47 0.38 1.01
CA ASN A 232 -10.03 0.32 1.28
C ASN A 232 -9.64 0.94 2.62
N TYR A 233 -10.30 2.02 3.04
CA TYR A 233 -10.09 2.59 4.38
C TYR A 233 -10.44 1.62 5.52
N GLY A 234 -11.39 0.70 5.30
CA GLY A 234 -11.79 -0.28 6.31
C GLY A 234 -11.00 -1.59 6.29
N ILE A 235 -10.44 -2.00 5.14
CA ILE A 235 -9.74 -3.30 4.98
C ILE A 235 -8.60 -3.45 5.99
N ARG A 236 -7.91 -2.35 6.30
CA ARG A 236 -6.76 -2.30 7.20
C ARG A 236 -7.07 -1.62 8.55
N ALA A 237 -8.33 -1.26 8.80
CA ALA A 237 -8.78 -0.74 10.08
C ALA A 237 -9.06 -1.85 11.10
N MET A 238 -9.19 -1.48 12.38
CA MET A 238 -9.76 -2.35 13.39
C MET A 238 -11.23 -2.67 13.05
N ALA A 239 -11.66 -3.91 13.25
CA ALA A 239 -13.00 -4.40 12.90
C ALA A 239 -14.09 -3.89 13.87
N ILE A 240 -14.13 -2.59 14.15
CA ILE A 240 -15.09 -1.93 15.03
C ILE A 240 -16.27 -1.45 14.19
N ASN A 241 -17.41 -2.10 14.32
CA ASN A 241 -18.60 -1.83 13.52
C ASN A 241 -19.54 -0.84 14.21
N LEU A 242 -19.04 0.37 14.48
CA LEU A 242 -19.81 1.47 15.10
C LEU A 242 -19.74 2.73 14.23
N PRO A 243 -20.79 3.57 14.20
CA PRO A 243 -20.75 4.86 13.50
C PRO A 243 -19.53 5.69 13.89
N GLY A 244 -18.87 6.29 12.90
CA GLY A 244 -17.63 7.07 13.08
C GLY A 244 -16.33 6.27 12.91
N PHE A 245 -16.37 4.94 12.84
CA PHE A 245 -15.21 4.11 12.54
C PHE A 245 -15.13 3.75 11.04
N ALA A 246 -13.92 3.75 10.47
CA ALA A 246 -13.71 3.43 9.05
C ALA A 246 -14.26 2.07 8.64
N TYR A 247 -14.18 1.06 9.52
CA TYR A 247 -14.71 -0.29 9.25
C TYR A 247 -16.23 -0.30 9.06
N TYR A 248 -16.98 0.54 9.78
CA TYR A 248 -18.45 0.63 9.66
C TYR A 248 -18.87 1.15 8.28
N GLU A 249 -18.24 2.22 7.80
CA GLU A 249 -18.51 2.77 6.47
C GLU A 249 -18.04 1.84 5.35
N ALA A 250 -16.88 1.20 5.50
CA ALA A 250 -16.41 0.18 4.57
C ALA A 250 -17.35 -1.03 4.49
N PHE A 251 -17.95 -1.45 5.62
CA PHE A 251 -18.92 -2.54 5.62
C PHE A 251 -20.19 -2.19 4.86
N LYS A 252 -20.65 -0.93 4.92
CA LYS A 252 -21.75 -0.44 4.07
C LYS A 252 -21.35 -0.39 2.60
N ALA A 253 -20.15 0.08 2.29
CA ALA A 253 -19.63 0.08 0.91
C ALA A 253 -19.55 -1.33 0.34
N ARG A 254 -19.06 -2.31 1.12
CA ARG A 254 -19.10 -3.73 0.73
C ARG A 254 -20.51 -4.18 0.35
N LYS A 255 -21.53 -3.86 1.15
CA LYS A 255 -22.90 -4.26 0.86
C LYS A 255 -23.40 -3.70 -0.48
N ARG A 256 -23.06 -2.44 -0.79
CA ARG A 256 -23.39 -1.82 -2.08
C ARG A 256 -22.66 -2.50 -3.23
N LEU A 257 -21.35 -2.72 -3.11
CA LEU A 257 -20.56 -3.46 -4.10
C LEU A 257 -21.15 -4.84 -4.39
N VAL A 258 -21.47 -5.61 -3.34
CA VAL A 258 -22.08 -6.94 -3.49
C VAL A 258 -23.42 -6.84 -4.21
N ALA A 259 -24.27 -5.87 -3.88
CA ALA A 259 -25.55 -5.67 -4.57
C ALA A 259 -25.37 -5.33 -6.05
N THR A 260 -24.40 -4.46 -6.37
CA THR A 260 -24.08 -4.11 -7.77
C THR A 260 -23.57 -5.32 -8.54
N PHE A 261 -22.63 -6.09 -7.99
CA PHE A 261 -22.12 -7.28 -8.67
C PHE A 261 -23.17 -8.38 -8.79
N GLN A 262 -24.07 -8.53 -7.82
CA GLN A 262 -25.19 -9.47 -7.93
C GLN A 262 -26.09 -9.07 -9.11
N SER A 263 -26.42 -7.78 -9.25
CA SER A 263 -27.20 -7.29 -10.40
C SER A 263 -26.54 -7.64 -11.74
N ILE A 264 -25.22 -7.47 -11.84
CA ILE A 264 -24.45 -7.80 -13.05
C ILE A 264 -24.48 -9.31 -13.33
N VAL A 265 -24.31 -10.15 -12.29
CA VAL A 265 -24.38 -11.61 -12.39
C VAL A 265 -25.77 -12.05 -12.87
N ASP A 266 -26.83 -11.52 -12.29
CA ASP A 266 -28.21 -11.85 -12.62
C ASP A 266 -28.54 -11.46 -14.06
N GLU A 267 -28.15 -10.25 -14.48
CA GLU A 267 -28.32 -9.76 -15.84
C GLU A 267 -27.63 -10.69 -16.85
N ARG A 268 -26.36 -11.03 -16.62
CA ARG A 268 -25.59 -11.90 -17.52
C ARG A 268 -26.15 -13.31 -17.60
N ARG A 269 -26.59 -13.88 -16.47
CA ARG A 269 -27.27 -15.19 -16.45
C ARG A 269 -28.57 -15.15 -17.26
N ASN A 270 -29.34 -14.07 -17.17
CA ASN A 270 -30.58 -13.90 -17.94
C ASN A 270 -30.32 -13.74 -19.44
N LEU A 271 -29.35 -12.92 -19.83
CA LEU A 271 -28.93 -12.76 -21.23
C LEU A 271 -28.48 -14.09 -21.84
N ARG A 272 -27.76 -14.92 -21.07
CA ARG A 272 -27.32 -16.24 -21.52
C ARG A 272 -28.48 -17.22 -21.70
N LYS A 273 -29.45 -17.24 -20.78
CA LYS A 273 -30.66 -18.08 -20.92
C LYS A 273 -31.47 -17.70 -22.15
N ASN A 274 -31.52 -16.41 -22.48
CA ASN A 274 -32.28 -15.88 -23.61
C ASN A 274 -31.51 -15.95 -24.94
N GLY A 275 -30.31 -16.52 -24.97
CA GLY A 275 -29.46 -16.59 -26.17
C GLY A 275 -28.96 -15.22 -26.68
N ALA A 276 -29.16 -14.16 -25.91
CA ALA A 276 -28.84 -12.77 -26.28
C ALA A 276 -27.41 -12.35 -25.89
N LEU A 277 -26.67 -13.20 -25.16
CA LEU A 277 -25.29 -12.93 -24.79
C LEU A 277 -24.40 -12.99 -26.04
N ASN A 278 -23.77 -11.88 -26.39
CA ASN A 278 -22.88 -11.80 -27.54
C ASN A 278 -21.62 -12.66 -27.31
N ALA A 279 -21.55 -13.82 -27.93
CA ALA A 279 -20.46 -14.78 -27.78
C ALA A 279 -19.06 -14.23 -28.16
N LYS A 280 -18.99 -13.06 -28.82
CA LYS A 280 -17.73 -12.43 -29.27
C LYS A 280 -17.04 -11.53 -28.22
N LYS A 281 -17.71 -11.17 -27.11
CA LYS A 281 -17.10 -10.43 -25.99
C LYS A 281 -17.23 -11.27 -24.72
N LYS A 282 -16.29 -12.19 -24.50
CA LYS A 282 -16.19 -12.95 -23.24
C LYS A 282 -15.12 -12.33 -22.36
N ASP A 283 -15.50 -11.84 -21.20
CA ASP A 283 -14.56 -11.37 -20.17
C ASP A 283 -14.36 -12.40 -19.05
N MET A 284 -13.62 -12.01 -18.00
CA MET A 284 -13.40 -12.88 -16.86
C MET A 284 -14.71 -13.22 -16.14
N MET A 285 -15.67 -12.30 -16.02
CA MET A 285 -16.95 -12.59 -15.37
C MET A 285 -17.71 -13.67 -16.15
N ASP A 286 -17.76 -13.60 -17.48
CA ASP A 286 -18.38 -14.65 -18.30
C ASP A 286 -17.66 -16.01 -18.17
N SER A 287 -16.34 -15.95 -18.02
CA SER A 287 -15.50 -17.13 -17.78
C SER A 287 -15.84 -17.76 -16.42
N LEU A 288 -15.91 -16.96 -15.35
CA LEU A 288 -16.29 -17.39 -14.00
C LEU A 288 -17.72 -17.94 -13.93
N LEU A 289 -18.66 -17.38 -14.70
CA LEU A 289 -20.04 -17.87 -14.77
C LEU A 289 -20.17 -19.20 -15.53
N SER A 290 -19.23 -19.48 -16.43
CA SER A 290 -19.24 -20.66 -17.30
C SER A 290 -18.44 -21.83 -16.76
N VAL A 291 -17.56 -21.58 -15.80
CA VAL A 291 -16.57 -22.54 -15.36
C VAL A 291 -17.19 -23.66 -14.54
N GLU A 292 -16.76 -24.88 -14.82
CA GLU A 292 -17.11 -26.10 -14.10
C GLU A 292 -15.79 -26.77 -13.66
N ASP A 293 -15.75 -27.33 -12.45
CA ASP A 293 -14.61 -28.12 -12.01
C ASP A 293 -14.65 -29.55 -12.56
N GLU A 294 -13.65 -30.36 -12.21
CA GLU A 294 -13.50 -31.77 -12.67
C GLU A 294 -14.73 -32.64 -12.34
N ASN A 295 -15.55 -32.22 -11.37
CA ASN A 295 -16.78 -32.89 -10.97
C ASN A 295 -18.05 -32.23 -11.54
N GLY A 296 -17.92 -31.27 -12.47
CA GLY A 296 -19.03 -30.52 -13.06
C GLY A 296 -19.62 -29.44 -12.15
N ARG A 297 -18.99 -29.12 -11.00
CA ARG A 297 -19.52 -28.11 -10.08
C ARG A 297 -19.19 -26.70 -10.58
N LYS A 298 -20.22 -25.86 -10.61
CA LYS A 298 -20.11 -24.41 -10.89
C LYS A 298 -19.76 -23.61 -9.65
N LEU A 299 -19.24 -22.41 -9.88
CA LEU A 299 -19.09 -21.41 -8.84
C LEU A 299 -20.45 -20.88 -8.40
N THR A 300 -20.60 -20.66 -7.08
CA THR A 300 -21.76 -19.94 -6.54
C THR A 300 -21.61 -18.44 -6.81
N ASP A 301 -22.72 -17.70 -6.78
CA ASP A 301 -22.68 -16.24 -6.97
C ASP A 301 -21.81 -15.56 -5.89
N GLU A 302 -21.86 -16.05 -4.64
CA GLU A 302 -20.98 -15.57 -3.56
C GLU A 302 -19.49 -15.79 -3.90
N GLU A 303 -19.13 -16.97 -4.44
CA GLU A 303 -17.75 -17.27 -4.86
C GLU A 303 -17.31 -16.33 -5.99
N ILE A 304 -18.17 -16.10 -6.98
CA ILE A 304 -17.88 -15.20 -8.10
C ILE A 304 -17.71 -13.75 -7.62
N ILE A 305 -18.66 -13.24 -6.84
CA ILE A 305 -18.66 -11.86 -6.35
C ILE A 305 -17.45 -11.60 -5.45
N ASP A 306 -17.13 -12.50 -4.51
CA ASP A 306 -15.97 -12.33 -3.63
C ASP A 306 -14.65 -12.35 -4.40
N VAL A 307 -14.55 -13.18 -5.46
CA VAL A 307 -13.37 -13.23 -6.33
C VAL A 307 -13.22 -11.95 -7.15
N VAL A 308 -14.29 -11.49 -7.79
CA VAL A 308 -14.31 -10.26 -8.61
C VAL A 308 -14.00 -9.06 -7.73
N LEU A 309 -14.63 -8.96 -6.55
CA LEU A 309 -14.40 -7.87 -5.61
C LEU A 309 -12.93 -7.78 -5.19
N MET A 310 -12.33 -8.93 -4.87
CA MET A 310 -10.92 -8.99 -4.51
C MET A 310 -9.99 -8.58 -5.66
N TYR A 311 -10.23 -9.07 -6.88
CA TYR A 311 -9.36 -8.77 -8.03
C TYR A 311 -9.42 -7.30 -8.46
N LEU A 312 -10.62 -6.73 -8.53
CA LEU A 312 -10.79 -5.31 -8.84
C LEU A 312 -10.07 -4.44 -7.81
N ASN A 313 -10.15 -4.80 -6.52
CA ASN A 313 -9.40 -4.09 -5.50
C ASN A 313 -7.87 -4.23 -5.66
N ALA A 314 -7.40 -5.44 -5.99
CA ALA A 314 -5.98 -5.75 -6.10
C ALA A 314 -5.32 -5.05 -7.31
N GLY A 315 -5.94 -5.12 -8.49
CA GLY A 315 -5.41 -4.51 -9.72
C GLY A 315 -5.46 -2.98 -9.72
N HIS A 316 -6.41 -2.40 -9.00
CA HIS A 316 -6.56 -0.96 -8.86
C HIS A 316 -5.48 -0.32 -7.97
N GLU A 317 -5.41 -0.70 -6.70
CA GLU A 317 -4.57 0.03 -5.74
C GLU A 317 -3.07 -0.25 -5.98
N SER A 318 -2.67 -1.49 -6.28
CA SER A 318 -1.26 -1.85 -6.32
C SER A 318 -0.51 -1.27 -7.52
N SER A 319 -1.01 -1.48 -8.75
CA SER A 319 -0.42 -0.95 -9.97
C SER A 319 -0.38 0.59 -9.97
N GLY A 320 -1.45 1.24 -9.49
CA GLY A 320 -1.53 2.70 -9.44
C GLY A 320 -0.43 3.31 -8.59
N HIS A 321 -0.23 2.77 -7.37
CA HIS A 321 0.81 3.23 -6.46
C HIS A 321 2.23 3.00 -6.98
N ILE A 322 2.53 1.80 -7.51
CA ILE A 322 3.87 1.50 -8.02
C ILE A 322 4.18 2.34 -9.24
N THR A 323 3.21 2.54 -10.14
CA THR A 323 3.38 3.44 -11.28
C THR A 323 3.67 4.86 -10.81
N THR A 324 2.90 5.37 -9.85
CA THR A 324 3.13 6.69 -9.28
C THR A 324 4.54 6.85 -8.72
N TRP A 325 5.00 5.89 -7.92
CA TRP A 325 6.35 5.93 -7.33
C TRP A 325 7.47 5.78 -8.36
N ALA A 326 7.30 4.91 -9.36
CA ALA A 326 8.27 4.77 -10.43
C ALA A 326 8.44 6.09 -11.20
N THR A 327 7.34 6.79 -11.49
CA THR A 327 7.39 8.10 -12.15
C THR A 327 8.09 9.15 -11.26
N ILE A 328 7.79 9.16 -9.95
CA ILE A 328 8.45 10.07 -9.00
C ILE A 328 9.95 9.81 -8.92
N PHE A 329 10.37 8.56 -8.73
CA PHE A 329 11.79 8.22 -8.65
C PHE A 329 12.54 8.54 -9.94
N LEU A 330 11.97 8.28 -11.11
CA LEU A 330 12.60 8.71 -12.36
C LEU A 330 12.74 10.24 -12.40
N GLN A 331 11.70 10.98 -12.01
CA GLN A 331 11.74 12.43 -12.03
C GLN A 331 12.76 13.03 -11.05
N GLU A 332 12.99 12.39 -9.90
CA GLU A 332 14.02 12.75 -8.91
C GLU A 332 15.45 12.38 -9.33
N HIS A 333 15.58 11.47 -10.30
CA HIS A 333 16.85 10.94 -10.80
C HIS A 333 16.97 11.13 -12.32
N PRO A 334 17.28 12.36 -12.80
CA PRO A 334 17.34 12.69 -14.22
C PRO A 334 18.22 11.76 -15.05
N GLU A 335 19.30 11.24 -14.46
CA GLU A 335 20.21 10.26 -15.07
C GLU A 335 19.50 8.94 -15.41
N PHE A 336 18.64 8.44 -14.51
CA PHE A 336 17.88 7.22 -14.73
C PHE A 336 16.70 7.47 -15.65
N LEU A 337 16.04 8.63 -15.56
CA LEU A 337 14.98 9.04 -16.49
C LEU A 337 15.51 9.12 -17.92
N GLN A 338 16.66 9.76 -18.12
CA GLN A 338 17.26 9.92 -19.45
C GLN A 338 17.59 8.55 -20.06
N LYS A 339 18.21 7.65 -19.29
CA LYS A 339 18.51 6.28 -19.74
C LYS A 339 17.25 5.47 -20.06
N ALA A 340 16.21 5.57 -19.23
CA ALA A 340 14.92 4.91 -19.48
C ALA A 340 14.23 5.49 -20.73
N LYS A 341 14.30 6.80 -20.93
CA LYS A 341 13.76 7.48 -22.11
C LYS A 341 14.47 7.05 -23.39
N GLU A 342 15.80 7.02 -23.39
CA GLU A 342 16.60 6.58 -24.54
C GLU A 342 16.22 5.17 -24.97
N GLU A 343 16.01 4.24 -24.03
CA GLU A 343 15.51 2.90 -24.33
C GLU A 343 14.16 2.94 -25.07
N GLN A 344 13.21 3.76 -24.60
CA GLN A 344 11.89 3.87 -25.24
C GLN A 344 11.98 4.46 -26.64
N GLU A 345 12.82 5.47 -26.84
CA GLU A 345 13.08 6.06 -28.15
C GLU A 345 13.70 5.04 -29.12
N GLN A 346 14.60 4.17 -28.65
CA GLN A 346 15.19 3.12 -29.47
C GLN A 346 14.20 2.01 -29.82
N ILE A 347 13.23 1.71 -28.95
CA ILE A 347 12.13 0.79 -29.26
C ILE A 347 11.28 1.37 -30.39
N VAL A 348 10.88 2.64 -30.27
CA VAL A 348 10.08 3.31 -31.31
C VAL A 348 10.83 3.41 -32.64
N LYS A 349 12.13 3.72 -32.63
CA LYS A 349 12.97 3.79 -33.85
C LYS A 349 13.08 2.46 -34.59
N ARG A 350 13.09 1.34 -33.86
CA ARG A 350 13.18 -0.02 -34.43
C ARG A 350 11.82 -0.56 -34.90
N ARG A 351 10.72 0.11 -34.55
CA ARG A 351 9.36 -0.31 -34.90
C ARG A 351 9.14 -0.25 -36.41
N PRO A 352 8.64 -1.32 -37.05
CA PRO A 352 8.25 -1.27 -38.45
C PRO A 352 7.17 -0.21 -38.70
N PRO A 353 7.21 0.54 -39.81
CA PRO A 353 6.19 1.57 -40.12
C PRO A 353 4.75 1.04 -40.18
N THR A 354 4.59 -0.26 -40.44
CA THR A 354 3.30 -0.95 -40.52
C THR A 354 2.70 -1.27 -39.15
N GLN A 355 3.51 -1.26 -38.08
CA GLN A 355 3.05 -1.61 -36.74
C GLN A 355 2.44 -0.38 -36.06
N LYS A 356 1.22 -0.55 -35.53
CA LYS A 356 0.55 0.44 -34.69
C LYS A 356 0.59 -0.02 -33.24
N GLY A 357 0.97 0.88 -32.33
CA GLY A 357 1.05 0.59 -30.90
C GLY A 357 2.21 -0.32 -30.51
N LEU A 358 2.26 -0.62 -29.22
CA LEU A 358 3.17 -1.57 -28.60
C LEU A 358 2.77 -3.02 -28.88
N SER A 359 3.77 -3.87 -29.00
CA SER A 359 3.64 -5.33 -28.97
C SER A 359 4.15 -5.88 -27.65
N LEU A 360 3.68 -7.07 -27.25
CA LEU A 360 4.21 -7.74 -26.05
C LEU A 360 5.71 -8.05 -26.17
N LYS A 361 6.22 -8.20 -27.40
CA LYS A 361 7.64 -8.37 -27.67
C LYS A 361 8.42 -7.10 -27.29
N GLU A 362 8.00 -5.93 -27.74
CA GLU A 362 8.67 -4.66 -27.40
C GLU A 362 8.63 -4.37 -25.90
N VAL A 363 7.52 -4.65 -25.22
CA VAL A 363 7.44 -4.50 -23.76
C VAL A 363 8.49 -5.38 -23.06
N ARG A 364 8.69 -6.61 -23.54
CA ARG A 364 9.72 -7.53 -23.01
C ARG A 364 11.15 -7.11 -23.34
N GLU A 365 11.35 -6.21 -24.31
CA GLU A 365 12.65 -5.63 -24.68
C GLU A 365 12.96 -4.34 -23.89
N MET A 366 12.07 -3.89 -22.99
CA MET A 366 12.29 -2.75 -22.09
C MET A 366 13.19 -3.14 -20.91
N ASP A 367 14.41 -3.59 -21.21
CA ASP A 367 15.35 -4.19 -20.25
C ASP A 367 15.67 -3.26 -19.07
N TYR A 368 16.00 -2.00 -19.34
CA TYR A 368 16.31 -1.01 -18.31
C TYR A 368 15.07 -0.54 -17.57
N LEU A 369 13.95 -0.33 -18.25
CA LEU A 369 12.68 0.01 -17.59
C LEU A 369 12.23 -1.10 -16.63
N SER A 370 12.46 -2.37 -16.98
CA SER A 370 12.14 -3.49 -16.08
C SER A 370 12.91 -3.40 -14.75
N LYS A 371 14.18 -2.95 -14.78
CA LYS A 371 15.02 -2.73 -13.59
C LYS A 371 14.54 -1.54 -12.76
N VAL A 372 14.08 -0.48 -13.42
CA VAL A 372 13.42 0.66 -12.76
C VAL A 372 12.18 0.20 -11.99
N ILE A 373 11.35 -0.64 -12.63
CA ILE A 373 10.14 -1.20 -12.02
C ILE A 373 10.50 -2.11 -10.84
N ASP A 374 11.49 -3.00 -11.00
CA ASP A 374 11.91 -3.90 -9.93
C ASP A 374 12.54 -3.16 -8.75
N GLU A 375 13.32 -2.11 -9.00
CA GLU A 375 13.86 -1.26 -7.93
C GLU A 375 12.76 -0.48 -7.21
N THR A 376 11.74 0.00 -7.93
CA THR A 376 10.57 0.64 -7.33
C THR A 376 9.80 -0.34 -6.44
N LEU A 377 9.54 -1.56 -6.94
CA LEU A 377 8.87 -2.62 -6.20
C LEU A 377 9.64 -3.00 -4.92
N ARG A 378 10.98 -3.08 -5.00
CA ARG A 378 11.85 -3.33 -3.85
C ARG A 378 11.76 -2.20 -2.82
N LEU A 379 11.99 -0.96 -3.24
CA LEU A 379 12.11 0.17 -2.32
C LEU A 379 10.79 0.53 -1.65
N ILE A 380 9.70 0.54 -2.42
CA ILE A 380 8.37 0.84 -1.89
C ILE A 380 7.84 -0.34 -1.07
N THR A 381 8.05 -1.57 -1.53
CA THR A 381 7.48 -2.78 -0.91
C THR A 381 5.99 -2.58 -0.57
N PHE A 382 5.16 -2.38 -1.61
CA PHE A 382 3.74 -2.02 -1.45
C PHE A 382 2.99 -2.92 -0.46
N SER A 383 3.23 -4.23 -0.52
CA SER A 383 2.83 -5.15 0.54
C SER A 383 3.99 -5.33 1.52
N LEU A 384 3.99 -4.57 2.63
CA LEU A 384 5.05 -4.65 3.65
C LEU A 384 5.12 -6.04 4.32
N THR A 385 3.98 -6.72 4.43
CA THR A 385 3.82 -8.02 5.06
C THR A 385 2.66 -8.78 4.44
N VAL A 386 2.75 -10.11 4.48
CA VAL A 386 1.58 -10.99 4.31
C VAL A 386 1.33 -11.79 5.59
N PHE A 387 0.08 -12.22 5.77
CA PHE A 387 -0.37 -12.91 6.97
C PHE A 387 -0.55 -14.41 6.73
N ARG A 388 -0.02 -15.21 7.66
CA ARG A 388 -0.24 -16.65 7.77
C ARG A 388 -0.73 -17.00 9.17
N GLU A 389 -1.28 -18.19 9.32
CA GLU A 389 -1.61 -18.81 10.61
C GLU A 389 -1.00 -20.21 10.64
N ALA A 390 -0.32 -20.53 11.75
CA ALA A 390 0.25 -21.86 11.94
C ALA A 390 -0.86 -22.89 12.20
N LYS A 391 -0.95 -23.93 11.36
CA LYS A 391 -1.89 -25.05 11.51
C LYS A 391 -1.44 -26.04 12.58
N THR A 392 -0.14 -26.13 12.78
CA THR A 392 0.57 -26.97 13.75
C THR A 392 1.66 -26.15 14.42
N ASP A 393 2.23 -26.67 15.51
CA ASP A 393 3.47 -26.07 16.04
C ASP A 393 4.57 -26.24 14.99
N PHE A 394 5.33 -25.16 14.74
CA PHE A 394 6.33 -25.13 13.68
C PHE A 394 7.67 -24.62 14.20
N SER A 395 8.72 -25.41 14.04
CA SER A 395 10.07 -25.04 14.47
C SER A 395 10.86 -24.36 13.36
N ILE A 396 11.40 -23.19 13.66
CA ILE A 396 12.18 -22.37 12.73
C ILE A 396 13.27 -21.60 13.47
N ASN A 397 14.51 -21.70 13.00
CA ASN A 397 15.69 -21.03 13.56
C ASN A 397 15.85 -21.24 15.08
N GLY A 398 15.56 -22.44 15.57
CA GLY A 398 15.63 -22.77 17.01
C GLY A 398 14.44 -22.30 17.85
N TYR A 399 13.45 -21.65 17.25
CA TYR A 399 12.24 -21.19 17.92
C TYR A 399 11.00 -21.97 17.46
N THR A 400 9.97 -22.00 18.31
CA THR A 400 8.67 -22.59 18.03
C THR A 400 7.66 -21.49 17.75
N ILE A 401 6.98 -21.59 16.61
CA ILE A 401 5.75 -20.85 16.31
C ILE A 401 4.58 -21.74 16.75
N PRO A 402 3.81 -21.36 17.79
CA PRO A 402 2.71 -22.19 18.27
C PRO A 402 1.56 -22.26 17.27
N LYS A 403 0.86 -23.40 17.24
CA LYS A 403 -0.39 -23.58 16.52
C LYS A 403 -1.38 -22.45 16.84
N GLY A 404 -2.01 -21.91 15.80
CA GLY A 404 -3.01 -20.84 15.88
C GLY A 404 -2.42 -19.43 15.97
N TRP A 405 -1.10 -19.28 16.21
CA TRP A 405 -0.46 -17.97 16.17
C TRP A 405 -0.37 -17.46 14.74
N ARG A 406 -0.42 -16.13 14.60
CA ARG A 406 -0.22 -15.47 13.30
C ARG A 406 1.26 -15.41 12.98
N VAL A 407 1.59 -15.53 11.69
CA VAL A 407 2.93 -15.26 11.19
C VAL A 407 2.86 -14.11 10.19
N LEU A 408 3.59 -13.05 10.50
CA LEU A 408 3.71 -11.84 9.68
C LEU A 408 5.01 -11.95 8.91
N VAL A 409 4.90 -12.34 7.65
CA VAL A 409 6.07 -12.47 6.76
C VAL A 409 6.44 -11.08 6.28
N TRP A 410 7.51 -10.51 6.81
CA TRP A 410 7.80 -9.08 6.74
C TRP A 410 8.76 -8.75 5.59
N PHE A 411 8.22 -8.57 4.39
CA PHE A 411 8.98 -8.32 3.17
C PHE A 411 9.84 -7.07 3.24
N ARG A 412 9.36 -6.01 3.91
CA ARG A 412 10.06 -4.73 3.96
C ARG A 412 11.46 -4.83 4.57
N THR A 413 11.64 -5.66 5.60
CA THR A 413 12.98 -5.84 6.20
C THR A 413 13.91 -6.57 5.25
N VAL A 414 13.42 -7.56 4.49
CA VAL A 414 14.21 -8.28 3.48
C VAL A 414 14.62 -7.34 2.34
N HIS A 415 13.69 -6.56 1.81
CA HIS A 415 13.96 -5.65 0.70
C HIS A 415 14.87 -4.48 1.07
N LEU A 416 14.92 -4.12 2.36
CA LEU A 416 15.73 -3.02 2.88
C LEU A 416 16.93 -3.50 3.72
N ASP A 417 17.27 -4.78 3.62
CA ASP A 417 18.42 -5.35 4.32
C ASP A 417 19.73 -4.90 3.65
N PRO A 418 20.63 -4.17 4.35
CA PRO A 418 21.89 -3.72 3.78
C PRO A 418 22.87 -4.86 3.48
N GLU A 419 22.71 -6.04 4.09
CA GLU A 419 23.52 -7.23 3.77
C GLU A 419 23.12 -7.86 2.43
N ILE A 420 21.87 -7.65 2.00
CA ILE A 420 21.32 -8.14 0.73
C ILE A 420 21.44 -7.07 -0.37
N TYR A 421 21.10 -5.83 -0.03
CA TYR A 421 21.05 -4.69 -0.93
C TYR A 421 21.88 -3.53 -0.36
N PRO A 422 23.13 -3.33 -0.83
CA PRO A 422 23.97 -2.22 -0.39
C PRO A 422 23.29 -0.86 -0.59
N ASN A 423 23.36 0.04 0.39
CA ASN A 423 22.58 1.29 0.40
C ASN A 423 21.09 1.06 0.08
N PRO A 424 20.37 0.29 0.91
CA PRO A 424 19.05 -0.25 0.56
C PRO A 424 17.97 0.83 0.38
N LYS A 425 18.19 2.03 0.90
CA LYS A 425 17.25 3.16 0.79
C LYS A 425 17.47 4.02 -0.45
N GLU A 426 18.57 3.83 -1.17
CA GLU A 426 18.83 4.52 -2.43
C GLU A 426 18.07 3.84 -3.56
N PHE A 427 17.38 4.65 -4.37
CA PHE A 427 16.81 4.19 -5.63
C PHE A 427 17.94 4.03 -6.65
N ASN A 428 18.27 2.78 -7.02
CA ASN A 428 19.32 2.48 -7.98
C ASN A 428 18.93 1.30 -8.90
N PRO A 429 18.41 1.57 -10.12
CA PRO A 429 18.08 0.52 -11.09
C PRO A 429 19.27 -0.36 -11.50
N SER A 430 20.50 0.19 -11.47
CA SER A 430 21.72 -0.56 -11.85
C SER A 430 22.05 -1.68 -10.87
N ARG A 431 21.40 -1.72 -9.70
CA ARG A 431 21.47 -2.83 -8.74
C ARG A 431 21.05 -4.18 -9.35
N TRP A 432 20.22 -4.13 -10.39
CA TRP A 432 19.73 -5.30 -11.12
C TRP A 432 20.64 -5.69 -12.29
N ASP A 433 21.73 -4.95 -12.54
CA ASP A 433 22.69 -5.30 -13.58
C ASP A 433 23.43 -6.59 -13.21
N ASN A 434 23.29 -7.62 -14.05
CA ASN A 434 23.88 -8.95 -13.84
C ASN A 434 23.55 -9.58 -12.48
N TYR A 435 22.48 -9.13 -11.83
CA TYR A 435 22.05 -9.61 -10.53
C TYR A 435 20.75 -10.40 -10.66
N THR A 436 20.84 -11.70 -10.40
CA THR A 436 19.66 -12.53 -10.20
C THR A 436 19.42 -12.66 -8.69
N PRO A 437 18.29 -12.13 -8.15
CA PRO A 437 18.01 -12.23 -6.73
C PRO A 437 17.93 -13.69 -6.28
N LYS A 438 18.54 -13.99 -5.13
CA LYS A 438 18.46 -15.31 -4.51
C LYS A 438 17.02 -15.58 -4.06
N ALA A 439 16.67 -16.86 -3.94
CA ALA A 439 15.34 -17.25 -3.48
C ALA A 439 15.01 -16.60 -2.14
N GLY A 440 13.88 -15.90 -2.07
CA GLY A 440 13.43 -15.23 -0.84
C GLY A 440 14.02 -13.84 -0.60
N THR A 441 14.96 -13.33 -1.42
CA THR A 441 15.54 -11.98 -1.22
C THR A 441 14.81 -10.89 -1.98
N PHE A 442 14.00 -11.23 -2.98
CA PHE A 442 13.10 -10.33 -3.69
C PHE A 442 11.70 -10.95 -3.75
N LEU A 443 10.78 -10.39 -2.96
CA LEU A 443 9.43 -10.89 -2.70
C LEU A 443 8.33 -9.83 -2.96
N PRO A 444 8.42 -8.97 -4.00
CA PRO A 444 7.42 -7.92 -4.22
C PRO A 444 6.00 -8.47 -4.50
N PHE A 445 5.94 -9.72 -4.98
CA PHE A 445 4.71 -10.45 -5.30
C PHE A 445 4.48 -11.64 -4.35
N GLY A 446 5.25 -11.77 -3.27
CA GLY A 446 5.27 -12.95 -2.41
C GLY A 446 5.98 -14.16 -3.07
N ALA A 447 5.68 -15.36 -2.59
CA ALA A 447 6.24 -16.62 -3.09
C ALA A 447 5.30 -17.81 -2.78
N GLY A 448 5.70 -19.00 -3.24
CA GLY A 448 4.96 -20.25 -3.01
C GLY A 448 3.68 -20.35 -3.83
N SER A 449 2.76 -21.22 -3.40
CA SER A 449 1.48 -21.45 -4.08
C SER A 449 0.61 -20.20 -4.18
N ARG A 450 0.88 -19.18 -3.36
CA ARG A 450 0.15 -17.92 -3.25
C ARG A 450 0.91 -16.71 -3.82
N LEU A 451 1.91 -16.93 -4.67
CA LEU A 451 2.55 -15.87 -5.48
C LEU A 451 1.48 -15.01 -6.18
N CYS A 452 1.64 -13.69 -6.32
CA CYS A 452 0.63 -12.85 -6.96
C CYS A 452 0.27 -13.37 -8.37
N PRO A 453 -1.01 -13.66 -8.66
CA PRO A 453 -1.42 -14.12 -9.99
C PRO A 453 -1.35 -13.02 -11.06
N GLY A 454 -1.38 -11.74 -10.68
CA GLY A 454 -1.34 -10.59 -11.58
C GLY A 454 0.03 -9.90 -11.68
N ASN A 455 1.12 -10.58 -11.31
CA ASN A 455 2.47 -10.01 -11.35
C ASN A 455 2.87 -9.49 -12.74
N ASP A 456 2.63 -10.27 -13.79
CA ASP A 456 3.02 -9.91 -15.15
C ASP A 456 2.09 -8.84 -15.74
N LEU A 457 0.79 -8.87 -15.41
CA LEU A 457 -0.15 -7.80 -15.77
C LEU A 457 0.25 -6.47 -15.10
N ALA A 458 0.58 -6.48 -13.81
CA ALA A 458 1.02 -5.28 -13.12
C ALA A 458 2.27 -4.69 -13.77
N LYS A 459 3.29 -5.52 -14.06
CA LYS A 459 4.50 -5.06 -14.76
C LYS A 459 4.18 -4.54 -16.17
N LEU A 460 3.25 -5.18 -16.90
CA LEU A 460 2.81 -4.74 -18.22
C LEU A 460 2.16 -3.34 -18.16
N GLU A 461 1.21 -3.14 -17.24
CA GLU A 461 0.52 -1.86 -17.04
C GLU A 461 1.50 -0.73 -16.72
N ILE A 462 2.43 -0.98 -15.77
CA ILE A 462 3.46 0.00 -15.38
C ILE A 462 4.38 0.31 -16.57
N SER A 463 4.79 -0.71 -17.32
CA SER A 463 5.70 -0.55 -18.47
C SER A 463 5.06 0.28 -19.59
N ILE A 464 3.80 -0.01 -19.95
CA ILE A 464 3.07 0.74 -20.98
C ILE A 464 2.89 2.19 -20.53
N PHE A 465 2.49 2.42 -19.28
CA PHE A 465 2.36 3.78 -18.76
C PHE A 465 3.67 4.56 -18.86
N LEU A 466 4.76 3.99 -18.32
CA LEU A 466 6.06 4.64 -18.31
C LEU A 466 6.61 4.85 -19.72
N HIS A 467 6.36 3.91 -20.66
CA HIS A 467 6.75 4.06 -22.07
C HIS A 467 6.21 5.36 -22.66
N TYR A 468 4.90 5.56 -22.60
CA TYR A 468 4.26 6.75 -23.15
C TYR A 468 4.57 8.02 -22.35
N PHE A 469 4.66 7.92 -21.02
CA PHE A 469 5.06 9.04 -20.19
C PHE A 469 6.47 9.55 -20.56
N LEU A 470 7.46 8.65 -20.66
CA LEU A 470 8.86 9.03 -20.90
C LEU A 470 9.11 9.64 -22.28
N LEU A 471 8.36 9.23 -23.29
CA LEU A 471 8.47 9.77 -24.65
C LEU A 471 8.07 11.26 -24.67
N ASP A 472 6.87 11.56 -24.18
CA ASP A 472 6.18 12.83 -24.50
C ASP A 472 5.87 13.71 -23.29
N TYR A 473 6.06 13.23 -22.06
CA TYR A 473 5.58 13.91 -20.85
C TYR A 473 6.69 14.13 -19.82
N ARG A 474 6.54 15.19 -19.02
CA ARG A 474 7.32 15.46 -17.80
C ARG A 474 6.43 16.07 -16.73
N PHE A 475 6.81 15.91 -15.47
CA PHE A 475 6.19 16.67 -14.39
C PHE A 475 6.75 18.09 -14.33
N ALA A 476 5.87 19.08 -14.16
CA ALA A 476 6.27 20.35 -13.57
C ALA A 476 6.31 20.15 -12.05
N LEU A 477 7.51 20.14 -11.49
CA LEU A 477 7.70 19.74 -10.10
C LEU A 477 7.06 20.75 -9.14
N CYS A 478 6.50 20.20 -8.08
CA CYS A 478 6.03 20.89 -6.90
C CYS A 478 6.66 20.15 -5.69
N TYR A 479 6.95 20.83 -4.57
CA TYR A 479 7.70 20.20 -3.46
C TYR A 479 6.89 19.19 -2.62
N TYR A 480 7.60 18.21 -2.06
CA TYR A 480 7.12 17.04 -1.32
C TYR A 480 6.80 17.31 0.17
N LEU A 481 5.70 16.74 0.67
CA LEU A 481 5.50 16.49 2.10
C LEU A 481 5.14 15.01 2.31
N PHE A 482 6.02 14.26 2.97
CA PHE A 482 5.78 12.87 3.37
C PHE A 482 4.68 12.82 4.43
N MET A 483 3.49 12.32 4.08
CA MET A 483 2.54 11.82 5.09
C MET A 483 2.32 10.32 4.83
N ASN A 484 2.87 9.49 5.71
CA ASN A 484 2.66 8.05 5.63
C ASN A 484 1.27 7.71 6.19
N ASP A 485 0.42 7.11 5.35
CA ASP A 485 -0.81 6.51 5.81
C ASP A 485 -0.48 5.16 6.47
N PRO A 486 -0.75 4.99 7.77
CA PRO A 486 -0.49 3.73 8.45
C PRO A 486 -1.42 2.60 7.98
N THR A 487 -2.51 2.94 7.28
CA THR A 487 -3.40 1.97 6.65
C THR A 487 -2.88 1.62 5.28
N LEU A 488 -2.63 2.55 4.35
CA LEU A 488 -2.25 2.19 2.98
C LEU A 488 -0.75 1.90 2.78
N CYS A 489 0.12 2.21 3.74
CA CYS A 489 1.58 2.02 3.64
C CYS A 489 2.15 2.54 2.29
N SER A 490 1.48 3.56 1.78
CA SER A 490 1.83 4.45 0.69
C SER A 490 1.19 5.80 1.06
N PRO A 491 1.83 6.94 0.78
CA PRO A 491 1.26 8.24 1.10
C PRO A 491 -0.11 8.41 0.44
N THR A 492 -1.13 8.71 1.23
CA THR A 492 -2.46 9.12 0.76
C THR A 492 -2.56 10.64 0.53
N SER A 493 -1.45 11.37 0.68
CA SER A 493 -1.43 12.83 0.57
C SER A 493 -0.11 13.33 0.01
N ILE A 494 -0.11 13.92 -1.18
CA ILE A 494 1.06 14.52 -1.84
C ILE A 494 0.84 16.04 -2.01
N THR A 495 0.92 16.89 -0.98
CA THR A 495 0.68 18.35 -1.21
C THR A 495 1.80 18.97 -2.08
N LEU A 496 1.45 19.83 -3.04
CA LEU A 496 2.33 20.30 -4.13
C LEU A 496 1.93 21.74 -4.55
N TYR A 497 2.90 22.65 -4.70
CA TYR A 497 2.76 24.04 -5.16
C TYR A 497 3.77 24.40 -6.27
N ILE A 498 3.34 25.24 -7.23
CA ILE A 498 3.98 25.57 -8.53
C ILE A 498 5.24 26.43 -8.39
N PHE A 499 6.25 26.17 -9.22
CA PHE A 499 7.07 27.21 -9.88
C PHE A 499 7.20 26.93 -11.38
N SER A 500 6.98 27.94 -12.20
CA SER A 500 7.20 27.90 -13.64
C SER A 500 8.62 28.35 -13.96
N ASP A 501 9.38 27.53 -14.66
CA ASP A 501 10.01 27.96 -15.92
C ASP A 501 10.62 26.75 -16.62
N VAL A 502 10.34 26.58 -17.92
CA VAL A 502 11.29 26.25 -19.00
C VAL A 502 10.47 26.18 -20.29
N THR A 503 10.69 27.17 -21.13
CA THR A 503 10.35 27.19 -22.56
C THR A 503 11.38 26.35 -23.33
N GLY A 504 10.95 25.51 -24.29
CA GLY A 504 11.86 25.04 -25.35
C GLY A 504 11.94 23.55 -25.72
N SER A 505 10.98 22.68 -25.40
CA SER A 505 10.91 21.34 -26.02
C SER A 505 9.47 20.89 -26.25
N ASN A 506 9.22 20.05 -27.27
CA ASN A 506 7.89 19.48 -27.61
C ASN A 506 7.36 18.48 -26.54
N VAL A 507 7.71 18.68 -25.27
CA VAL A 507 7.33 17.85 -24.14
C VAL A 507 6.09 18.45 -23.47
N LYS A 508 5.08 17.62 -23.23
CA LYS A 508 3.86 18.01 -22.54
C LYS A 508 4.09 18.00 -21.03
N ILE A 509 3.60 19.04 -20.36
CA ILE A 509 3.77 19.21 -18.91
C ILE A 509 2.51 18.73 -18.19
N LEU A 510 2.68 17.86 -17.20
CA LEU A 510 1.63 17.52 -16.23
C LEU A 510 1.83 18.33 -14.96
N ASN A 511 0.82 19.12 -14.58
CA ASN A 511 0.82 19.85 -13.31
C ASN A 511 0.18 18.97 -12.25
N VAL A 512 0.96 18.49 -11.29
CA VAL A 512 0.49 17.55 -10.27
C VAL A 512 0.30 18.28 -8.94
N PHE A 513 -0.75 17.90 -8.21
CA PHE A 513 -0.85 18.10 -6.78
C PHE A 513 -1.26 16.83 -6.03
N GLY A 514 -1.54 16.91 -4.73
CA GLY A 514 -1.96 15.74 -3.97
C GLY A 514 -2.90 16.06 -2.83
N CYS A 515 -3.57 15.02 -2.37
CA CYS A 515 -4.78 15.15 -1.57
C CYS A 515 -4.52 15.66 -0.15
N SER A 516 -5.28 16.67 0.26
CA SER A 516 -5.52 17.04 1.65
C SER A 516 -6.90 16.51 2.04
N SER A 517 -6.99 15.27 2.51
CA SER A 517 -8.19 14.81 3.21
C SER A 517 -7.87 14.58 4.68
N LEU A 518 -8.33 15.54 5.51
CA LEU A 518 -8.51 15.47 6.97
C LEU A 518 -7.28 15.60 7.89
N ILE A 519 -6.62 16.76 7.88
CA ILE A 519 -6.26 17.47 9.13
C ILE A 519 -6.42 18.97 8.85
N GLN A 520 -7.64 19.49 9.06
CA GLN A 520 -7.90 20.93 8.97
C GLN A 520 -7.66 21.66 10.31
N ASP A 521 -7.08 20.98 11.31
CA ASP A 521 -7.00 21.54 12.68
C ASP A 521 -5.60 21.57 13.33
N GLN A 522 -4.51 21.35 12.57
CA GLN A 522 -3.13 21.46 13.12
C GLN A 522 -2.14 22.24 12.25
N LYS A 523 -2.60 22.96 11.21
CA LYS A 523 -1.72 23.66 10.27
C LYS A 523 -1.06 24.95 10.81
N THR A 524 -1.35 25.38 12.03
CA THR A 524 -0.83 26.63 12.59
C THR A 524 0.51 26.49 13.33
N THR A 525 0.84 25.33 13.90
CA THR A 525 2.05 25.17 14.74
C THR A 525 3.31 24.81 13.94
N ALA A 526 3.23 23.87 13.00
CA ALA A 526 4.39 23.45 12.20
C ALA A 526 4.93 24.55 11.27
N TRP A 527 4.05 25.44 10.80
CA TRP A 527 4.41 26.58 9.96
C TRP A 527 5.16 27.67 10.77
N GLN A 528 4.83 27.82 12.05
CA GLN A 528 5.48 28.76 12.96
C GLN A 528 6.85 28.25 13.46
N GLU A 529 7.01 26.93 13.62
CA GLU A 529 8.28 26.33 14.05
C GLU A 529 9.35 26.37 12.94
N SER A 530 8.98 26.13 11.68
CA SER A 530 9.90 26.22 10.52
C SER A 530 10.54 27.60 10.36
N ARG A 531 9.77 28.68 10.56
CA ARG A 531 10.28 30.08 10.59
C ARG A 531 11.30 30.32 11.69
N ARG A 532 11.22 29.58 12.80
CA ARG A 532 12.09 29.75 13.97
C ARG A 532 13.46 29.12 13.78
N PHE A 533 13.56 28.01 13.04
CA PHE A 533 14.80 27.26 12.87
C PHE A 533 15.62 27.64 11.63
N HIS A 534 15.00 28.21 10.58
CA HIS A 534 15.70 28.56 9.33
C HIS A 534 15.42 29.98 8.80
N PRO A 535 15.68 31.05 9.58
CA PRO A 535 15.36 32.44 9.19
C PRO A 535 16.17 32.96 7.98
N HIS A 536 17.29 32.33 7.64
CA HIS A 536 18.19 32.73 6.55
C HIS A 536 17.71 32.28 5.16
N LEU A 537 16.82 31.27 5.06
CA LEU A 537 16.23 30.83 3.79
C LEU A 537 15.16 31.79 3.24
N TYR A 538 14.68 32.74 4.06
CA TYR A 538 13.56 33.63 3.73
C TYR A 538 13.97 35.09 3.53
N LYS A 539 15.26 35.43 3.62
CA LYS A 539 15.75 36.82 3.59
C LYS A 539 15.88 37.45 2.19
N LYS A 540 15.51 36.76 1.12
CA LYS A 540 15.62 37.27 -0.27
C LYS A 540 14.29 37.71 -0.89
N GLN A 541 13.23 37.79 -0.10
CA GLN A 541 11.86 38.03 -0.58
C GLN A 541 11.25 39.40 -0.20
N GLU A 542 11.92 40.23 0.60
CA GLU A 542 11.35 41.52 1.06
C GLU A 542 11.71 42.74 0.20
N ASN A 543 12.54 42.63 -0.84
CA ASN A 543 12.98 43.79 -1.64
C ASN A 543 12.54 43.78 -3.12
N ALA A 544 11.50 43.02 -3.50
CA ALA A 544 11.08 42.93 -4.91
C ALA A 544 9.56 43.00 -5.13
N SER A 545 8.82 43.76 -4.30
CA SER A 545 7.39 44.00 -4.53
C SER A 545 6.93 45.38 -4.06
N LEU A 546 7.57 46.44 -4.54
CA LEU A 546 7.02 47.80 -4.54
C LEU A 546 7.63 48.50 -5.76
N ASP A 547 7.02 48.31 -6.93
CA ASP A 547 6.93 49.28 -8.04
C ASP A 547 6.49 48.54 -9.31
N GLY A 548 5.40 49.01 -9.94
CA GLY A 548 5.04 48.63 -11.32
C GLY A 548 3.59 48.22 -11.57
N ASP A 549 2.71 49.22 -11.65
CA ASP A 549 1.52 49.39 -12.52
C ASP A 549 0.55 48.21 -12.82
N VAL A 550 -0.70 48.47 -12.44
CA VAL A 550 -1.90 47.74 -12.84
C VAL A 550 -2.18 47.94 -14.32
N ILE A 551 -2.13 46.87 -15.12
CA ILE A 551 -2.63 46.86 -16.51
C ILE A 551 -3.79 45.87 -16.62
N THR A 552 -4.96 46.37 -17.01
CA THR A 552 -6.14 45.57 -17.37
C THR A 552 -6.04 45.07 -18.83
N PRO A 553 -6.65 43.93 -19.18
CA PRO A 553 -6.39 43.28 -20.46
C PRO A 553 -7.21 43.90 -21.62
N SER A 554 -6.56 44.13 -22.76
CA SER A 554 -7.17 44.49 -24.05
C SER A 554 -7.52 43.22 -24.87
N PRO A 555 -8.68 43.15 -25.54
CA PRO A 555 -9.22 41.93 -26.15
C PRO A 555 -8.89 41.75 -27.65
N THR A 556 -7.72 42.16 -28.13
CA THR A 556 -7.28 41.87 -29.50
C THR A 556 -5.79 41.55 -29.56
N GLY A 557 -5.47 40.44 -30.24
CA GLY A 557 -4.19 39.76 -30.19
C GLY A 557 -3.01 40.48 -30.85
N VAL A 558 -1.85 39.87 -30.60
CA VAL A 558 -0.50 40.15 -31.11
C VAL A 558 0.26 41.26 -30.37
N VAL A 559 1.19 40.85 -29.52
CA VAL A 559 2.41 41.61 -29.21
C VAL A 559 3.61 40.68 -29.42
N LYS A 560 4.28 40.83 -30.56
CA LYS A 560 5.72 40.56 -30.67
C LYS A 560 6.43 41.65 -29.88
N ILE A 561 7.48 41.35 -29.13
CA ILE A 561 8.72 42.15 -29.07
C ILE A 561 9.85 41.31 -28.42
N LYS A 562 10.96 41.33 -29.17
CA LYS A 562 12.40 41.08 -28.95
C LYS A 562 12.90 40.19 -27.81
#